data_AF-A0A4D7DS33-F1
#
_entry.id   AF-A0A4D7DS33-F1
#
_cell.length_a   1.000
_cell.length_b   1.000
_cell.length_c   1.000
_cell.angle_alpha   90.00
_cell.angle_beta   90.00
_cell.angle_gamma   90.00
#
_symmetry.space_group_name_H-M   'P 1'
#
loop_
_entity.id
_entity.type
_entity.pdbx_description
1 polymer ?
#
loop_
_entity_poly.entity_id
_entity_poly.type
_entity_poly.pdbx_seq_one_letter_code
_entity_poly.pdbx_strand_id
1 'polypeptide(L)'
;MAEVPDLSISPQLLGSLVAASTAFTIWILGQFIAIFAGFRKKAKEKEKFVRSLYAEIDFNTTDMSIFLASPISYETFRERVRENPEFTPHITDARHTHIYMKNIDSISATGSEYVGDVVYFYGVMDKITSKIDGIYLKSFTNISLEGKEGIIRSLYDHAEEAKLTGENLLKTMEKRYKNYKLKRKNRAFGLPKAEKETLEQRYASFQSQYDRIRAEHEMKS
;
A
#
# COMPACT_ATOMS: atom_id res chain seq x y z
N MET A 1 -44.56 -46.36 -57.33
CA MET A 1 -45.04 -45.26 -56.50
C MET A 1 -44.19 -45.26 -55.24
N ALA A 2 -43.40 -44.20 -55.02
CA ALA A 2 -42.65 -44.07 -53.78
C ALA A 2 -43.62 -43.65 -52.67
N GLU A 3 -43.70 -44.44 -51.59
CA GLU A 3 -44.40 -44.05 -50.38
C GLU A 3 -43.71 -42.82 -49.78
N VAL A 4 -44.46 -41.74 -49.65
CA VAL A 4 -44.05 -40.57 -48.88
C VAL A 4 -44.19 -40.96 -47.40
N PRO A 5 -43.12 -40.93 -46.59
CA PRO A 5 -43.23 -41.31 -45.18
C PRO A 5 -44.13 -40.31 -44.46
N ASP A 6 -45.19 -40.83 -43.84
CA ASP A 6 -46.10 -40.08 -42.98
C ASP A 6 -45.36 -39.60 -41.73
N LEU A 7 -45.10 -38.29 -41.67
CA LEU A 7 -44.48 -37.60 -40.55
C LEU A 7 -45.53 -37.31 -39.46
N SER A 8 -46.28 -38.33 -39.02
CA SER A 8 -47.18 -38.21 -37.87
C SER A 8 -46.35 -38.18 -36.58
N ILE A 9 -45.93 -36.96 -36.20
CA ILE A 9 -45.15 -36.71 -34.98
C ILE A 9 -46.00 -37.13 -33.78
N SER A 10 -45.59 -38.18 -33.07
CA SER A 10 -46.31 -38.64 -31.89
C SER A 10 -46.30 -37.57 -30.78
N PRO A 11 -47.38 -37.43 -29.99
CA PRO A 11 -47.47 -36.42 -28.92
C PRO A 11 -46.33 -36.50 -27.90
N GLN A 12 -45.77 -37.70 -27.71
CA GLN A 12 -44.63 -37.97 -26.83
C GLN A 12 -43.33 -37.40 -27.39
N LEU A 13 -43.10 -37.53 -28.71
CA LEU A 13 -41.97 -36.92 -29.40
C LEU A 13 -42.03 -35.39 -29.35
N LEU A 14 -43.21 -34.82 -29.59
CA LEU A 14 -43.47 -33.37 -29.46
C LEU A 14 -43.21 -32.86 -28.03
N GLY A 15 -43.70 -33.57 -27.01
CA GLY A 15 -43.45 -33.23 -25.61
C GLY A 15 -41.97 -33.27 -25.23
N SER A 16 -41.23 -34.30 -25.68
CA SER A 16 -39.79 -34.42 -25.42
C SER A 16 -38.97 -33.33 -26.12
N LEU A 17 -39.35 -32.95 -27.35
CA LEU A 17 -38.70 -31.88 -28.10
C LEU A 17 -38.90 -30.51 -27.43
N VAL A 18 -40.12 -30.23 -26.97
CA VAL A 18 -40.43 -28.99 -26.24
C VAL A 18 -39.70 -28.94 -24.90
N ALA A 19 -39.67 -30.06 -24.15
CA ALA A 19 -38.95 -30.14 -22.89
C ALA A 19 -37.42 -29.96 -23.08
N ALA A 20 -36.84 -30.62 -24.08
CA ALA A 20 -35.41 -30.48 -24.41
C ALA A 20 -35.07 -29.05 -24.86
N SER A 21 -35.89 -28.43 -25.70
CA SER A 21 -35.71 -27.04 -26.15
C SER A 21 -35.81 -26.04 -24.98
N THR A 22 -36.76 -26.26 -24.08
CA THR A 22 -36.94 -25.44 -22.86
C THR A 22 -35.74 -25.57 -21.93
N ALA A 23 -35.28 -26.80 -21.66
CA ALA A 23 -34.10 -27.06 -20.84
C ALA A 23 -32.84 -26.44 -21.45
N PHE A 24 -32.67 -26.54 -22.77
CA PHE A 24 -31.56 -25.93 -23.49
C PHE A 24 -31.58 -24.40 -23.41
N THR A 25 -32.76 -23.78 -23.54
CA THR A 25 -32.94 -22.32 -23.43
C THR A 25 -32.64 -21.83 -22.01
N ILE A 26 -33.12 -22.56 -20.98
CA ILE A 26 -32.80 -22.27 -19.58
C ILE A 26 -31.30 -22.38 -19.34
N TRP A 27 -30.65 -23.41 -19.87
CA TRP A 27 -29.20 -23.58 -19.75
C TRP A 27 -28.44 -22.44 -20.41
N ILE A 28 -28.80 -22.04 -21.65
CA ILE A 28 -28.20 -20.89 -22.34
C ILE A 28 -28.37 -19.61 -21.52
N LEU A 29 -29.56 -19.34 -20.99
CA LEU A 29 -29.81 -18.17 -20.17
C LEU A 29 -28.95 -18.18 -18.91
N GLY A 30 -28.80 -19.35 -18.28
CA GLY A 30 -27.87 -19.57 -17.17
C GLY A 30 -26.43 -19.25 -17.52
N GLN A 31 -25.95 -19.65 -18.71
CA GLN A 31 -24.60 -19.31 -19.18
C GLN A 31 -24.41 -17.81 -19.34
N PHE A 32 -25.38 -17.10 -19.93
CA PHE A 32 -25.30 -15.63 -20.05
C PHE A 32 -25.24 -14.94 -18.68
N ILE A 33 -26.07 -15.38 -17.72
CA ILE A 33 -26.05 -14.85 -16.36
C ILE A 33 -24.69 -15.12 -15.69
N ALA A 34 -24.15 -16.34 -15.81
CA ALA A 34 -22.86 -16.72 -15.24
C ALA A 34 -21.71 -15.88 -15.82
N ILE A 35 -21.71 -15.68 -17.15
CA ILE A 35 -20.73 -14.83 -17.85
C ILE A 35 -20.80 -13.40 -17.32
N PHE A 36 -22.01 -12.83 -17.23
CA PHE A 36 -22.20 -11.45 -16.78
C PHE A 36 -21.84 -11.25 -15.29
N ALA A 37 -22.20 -12.22 -14.44
CA ALA A 37 -21.78 -12.26 -13.04
C ALA A 37 -20.25 -12.35 -12.92
N GLY A 38 -19.60 -13.15 -13.78
CA GLY A 38 -18.15 -13.27 -13.87
C GLY A 38 -17.48 -11.94 -14.22
N PHE A 39 -17.99 -11.21 -15.22
CA PHE A 39 -17.48 -9.89 -15.58
C PHE A 39 -17.61 -8.89 -14.43
N ARG A 40 -18.77 -8.86 -13.75
CA ARG A 40 -19.00 -8.00 -12.58
C ARG A 40 -18.06 -8.33 -11.43
N LYS A 41 -17.81 -9.62 -11.18
CA LYS A 41 -16.88 -10.07 -10.14
C LYS A 41 -15.46 -9.60 -10.45
N LYS A 42 -14.98 -9.84 -11.67
CA LYS A 42 -13.64 -9.38 -12.13
C LYS A 42 -13.49 -7.86 -12.03
N ALA A 43 -14.52 -7.10 -12.40
CA ALA A 43 -14.49 -5.64 -12.29
C ALA A 43 -14.37 -5.18 -10.83
N LYS A 44 -15.11 -5.80 -9.89
CA LYS A 44 -15.02 -5.51 -8.46
C LYS A 44 -13.67 -5.90 -7.86
N GLU A 45 -13.09 -7.02 -8.29
CA GLU A 45 -11.77 -7.46 -7.86
C GLU A 45 -10.68 -6.49 -8.33
N LYS A 46 -10.75 -6.06 -9.60
CA LYS A 46 -9.87 -5.03 -10.14
C LYS A 46 -10.00 -3.71 -9.37
N GLU A 47 -11.22 -3.25 -9.10
CA GLU A 47 -11.44 -2.03 -8.33
C GLU A 47 -10.83 -2.14 -6.92
N LYS A 48 -11.11 -3.24 -6.20
CA LYS A 48 -10.55 -3.47 -4.86
C LYS A 48 -9.02 -3.44 -4.90
N PHE A 49 -8.42 -4.13 -5.87
CA PHE A 49 -6.98 -4.17 -6.02
C PHE A 49 -6.39 -2.79 -6.27
N VAL A 50 -6.92 -2.03 -7.23
CA VAL A 50 -6.45 -0.66 -7.53
C VAL A 50 -6.59 0.25 -6.31
N ARG A 51 -7.69 0.16 -5.57
CA ARG A 51 -7.90 0.96 -4.33
C ARG A 51 -6.92 0.59 -3.23
N SER A 52 -6.64 -0.70 -3.05
CA SER A 52 -5.66 -1.18 -2.07
C SER A 52 -4.25 -0.75 -2.44
N LEU A 53 -3.86 -0.89 -3.72
CA LEU A 53 -2.56 -0.46 -4.20
C LEU A 53 -2.37 1.05 -4.06
N TYR A 54 -3.39 1.82 -4.45
CA TYR A 54 -3.41 3.27 -4.26
C TYR A 54 -3.19 3.67 -2.80
N ALA A 55 -3.87 3.01 -1.85
CA ALA A 55 -3.74 3.30 -0.44
C ALA A 55 -2.33 2.99 0.10
N GLU A 56 -1.70 1.91 -0.39
CA GLU A 56 -0.33 1.55 -0.03
C GLU A 56 0.68 2.57 -0.57
N ILE A 57 0.55 2.97 -1.84
CA ILE A 57 1.38 4.02 -2.44
C ILE A 57 1.20 5.34 -1.68
N ASP A 58 -0.03 5.74 -1.38
CA ASP A 58 -0.32 6.99 -0.65
C ASP A 58 0.34 6.99 0.73
N PHE A 59 0.20 5.88 1.47
CA PHE A 59 0.86 5.71 2.76
C PHE A 59 2.38 5.90 2.65
N ASN A 60 3.04 5.15 1.78
CA ASN A 60 4.50 5.20 1.63
C ASN A 60 4.97 6.58 1.14
N THR A 61 4.24 7.19 0.21
CA THR A 61 4.56 8.54 -0.30
C THR A 61 4.45 9.59 0.81
N THR A 62 3.43 9.49 1.64
CA THR A 62 3.27 10.36 2.82
C THR A 62 4.38 10.12 3.84
N ASP A 63 4.75 8.87 4.09
CA ASP A 63 5.82 8.53 5.02
C ASP A 63 7.17 9.10 4.55
N MET A 64 7.49 8.98 3.25
CA MET A 64 8.68 9.63 2.67
C MET A 64 8.62 11.15 2.80
N SER A 65 7.45 11.75 2.62
CA SER A 65 7.28 13.20 2.81
C SER A 65 7.54 13.63 4.26
N ILE A 66 7.16 12.79 5.23
CA ILE A 66 7.41 13.02 6.66
C ILE A 66 8.90 12.88 6.96
N PHE A 67 9.53 11.81 6.46
CA PHE A 67 10.97 11.58 6.61
C PHE A 67 11.80 12.76 6.07
N LEU A 68 11.42 13.29 4.90
CA LEU A 68 12.07 14.44 4.27
C LEU A 68 11.78 15.78 4.96
N ALA A 69 10.72 15.88 5.78
CA ALA A 69 10.37 17.11 6.47
C ALA A 69 11.24 17.38 7.70
N SER A 70 11.99 16.39 8.18
CA SER A 70 12.89 16.53 9.33
C SER A 70 14.22 15.82 9.06
N PRO A 71 15.01 16.31 8.08
CA PRO A 71 16.30 15.71 7.76
C PRO A 71 17.29 15.95 8.91
N ILE A 72 18.18 14.97 9.14
CA ILE A 72 19.31 15.15 10.05
C ILE A 72 20.23 16.21 9.44
N SER A 73 20.59 17.25 10.20
CA SER A 73 21.60 18.23 9.77
C SER A 73 22.94 17.52 9.54
N TYR A 74 23.54 17.74 8.38
CA TYR A 74 24.85 17.17 8.03
C TYR A 74 25.97 17.73 8.93
N GLU A 75 25.84 18.96 9.40
CA GLU A 75 26.74 19.57 10.37
C GLU A 75 26.68 18.81 11.69
N THR A 76 25.48 18.63 12.24
CA THR A 76 25.27 17.86 13.48
C THR A 76 25.70 16.41 13.32
N PHE A 77 25.43 15.78 12.17
CA PHE A 77 25.89 14.42 11.88
C PHE A 77 27.42 14.33 11.92
N ARG A 78 28.11 15.27 11.25
CA ARG A 78 29.58 15.30 11.22
C ARG A 78 30.18 15.50 12.61
N GLU A 79 29.61 16.39 13.42
CA GLU A 79 30.03 16.60 14.81
C GLU A 79 29.89 15.32 15.63
N ARG A 80 28.73 14.66 15.56
CA ARG A 80 28.47 13.41 16.28
C ARG A 80 29.40 12.26 15.89
N VAL A 81 29.72 12.12 14.60
CA VAL A 81 30.66 11.09 14.13
C VAL A 81 32.11 11.40 14.54
N ARG A 82 32.49 12.69 14.62
CA ARG A 82 33.82 13.08 15.12
C ARG A 82 33.97 12.81 16.62
N GLU A 83 32.93 13.07 17.40
CA GLU A 83 32.90 12.78 18.84
C GLU A 83 32.85 11.29 19.14
N ASN A 84 32.12 10.52 18.31
CA ASN A 84 32.00 9.07 18.42
C ASN A 84 32.09 8.43 17.03
N PRO A 85 33.25 7.86 16.65
CA PRO A 85 33.41 7.19 15.36
C PRO A 85 32.45 6.03 15.12
N GLU A 86 31.97 5.38 16.19
CA GLU A 86 30.97 4.29 16.14
C GLU A 86 29.53 4.80 16.10
N PHE A 87 29.32 6.12 16.04
CA PHE A 87 27.98 6.70 15.94
C PHE A 87 27.25 6.19 14.69
N THR A 88 26.06 5.64 14.92
CA THR A 88 25.15 5.17 13.87
C THR A 88 23.81 5.87 14.06
N PRO A 89 23.29 6.61 13.06
CA PRO A 89 22.01 7.29 13.19
C PRO A 89 20.88 6.26 13.23
N HIS A 90 19.88 6.50 14.09
CA HIS A 90 18.69 5.68 14.10
C HIS A 90 17.73 6.16 13.00
N ILE A 91 17.47 5.29 12.05
CA ILE A 91 16.52 5.49 10.95
C ILE A 91 15.54 4.33 10.96
N THR A 92 14.24 4.64 11.04
CA THR A 92 13.17 3.65 11.07
C THR A 92 12.66 3.36 9.66
N ASP A 93 12.55 2.08 9.30
CA ASP A 93 11.82 1.63 8.11
C ASP A 93 10.40 1.21 8.52
N ALA A 94 9.39 1.94 8.04
CA ALA A 94 7.97 1.68 8.30
C ALA A 94 7.17 1.43 7.00
N ARG A 95 7.84 0.98 5.94
CA ARG A 95 7.22 0.77 4.63
C ARG A 95 6.11 -0.29 4.62
N HIS A 96 5.14 -0.09 3.75
CA HIS A 96 4.10 -1.06 3.44
C HIS A 96 4.25 -1.56 2.00
N THR A 97 4.56 -2.84 1.81
CA THR A 97 4.74 -3.45 0.47
C THR A 97 3.85 -4.67 0.24
N HIS A 98 2.98 -4.99 1.19
CA HIS A 98 2.24 -6.24 1.21
C HIS A 98 1.27 -6.38 0.04
N ILE A 99 0.58 -5.30 -0.33
CA ILE A 99 -0.38 -5.30 -1.43
C ILE A 99 0.35 -5.48 -2.76
N TYR A 100 1.45 -4.76 -2.97
CA TYR A 100 2.28 -4.95 -4.15
C TYR A 100 2.82 -6.38 -4.27
N MET A 101 3.51 -6.87 -3.23
CA MET A 101 4.18 -8.17 -3.27
C MET A 101 3.20 -9.33 -3.48
N LYS A 102 2.02 -9.28 -2.84
CA LYS A 102 1.00 -10.34 -2.98
C LYS A 102 0.35 -10.38 -4.37
N ASN A 103 0.40 -9.28 -5.13
CA ASN A 103 -0.37 -9.11 -6.35
C ASN A 103 0.52 -8.71 -7.55
N ILE A 104 1.82 -8.99 -7.50
CA ILE A 104 2.77 -8.61 -8.57
C ILE A 104 2.36 -9.22 -9.92
N ASP A 105 1.87 -10.46 -9.95
CA ASP A 105 1.38 -11.12 -11.16
C ASP A 105 0.13 -10.44 -11.74
N SER A 106 -0.64 -9.75 -10.90
CA SER A 106 -1.85 -9.03 -11.28
C SER A 106 -1.60 -7.55 -11.55
N ILE A 107 -0.35 -7.09 -11.49
CA ILE A 107 -0.04 -5.66 -11.66
C ILE A 107 -0.40 -5.15 -13.06
N SER A 108 -0.34 -6.01 -14.08
CA SER A 108 -0.81 -5.71 -15.43
C SER A 108 -2.31 -5.38 -15.48
N ALA A 109 -3.11 -5.91 -14.55
CA ALA A 109 -4.54 -5.61 -14.44
C ALA A 109 -4.79 -4.15 -14.04
N THR A 110 -3.79 -3.52 -13.42
CA THR A 110 -3.80 -2.09 -13.22
C THR A 110 -3.73 -1.43 -14.60
N GLY A 111 -2.70 -1.59 -15.41
CA GLY A 111 -2.68 -1.13 -16.79
C GLY A 111 -1.27 -0.92 -17.29
N SER A 112 -1.00 -1.35 -18.52
CA SER A 112 0.36 -1.48 -19.07
C SER A 112 1.17 -0.18 -19.00
N GLU A 113 0.51 0.97 -19.14
CA GLU A 113 1.11 2.30 -19.14
C GLU A 113 1.71 2.75 -17.80
N TYR A 114 1.43 2.07 -16.68
CA TYR A 114 1.92 2.48 -15.36
C TYR A 114 2.49 1.34 -14.52
N VAL A 115 2.51 0.11 -15.03
CA VAL A 115 3.24 -1.01 -14.41
C VAL A 115 4.71 -0.61 -14.19
N GLY A 116 5.31 0.07 -15.18
CA GLY A 116 6.68 0.57 -15.08
C GLY A 116 6.88 1.49 -13.87
N ASP A 117 6.03 2.51 -13.71
CA ASP A 117 6.12 3.46 -12.61
C ASP A 117 5.84 2.82 -11.24
N VAL A 118 4.91 1.86 -11.16
CA VAL A 118 4.66 1.12 -9.92
C VAL A 118 5.88 0.28 -9.55
N VAL A 119 6.41 -0.50 -10.50
CA VAL A 119 7.62 -1.32 -10.27
C VAL A 119 8.81 -0.43 -9.92
N TYR A 120 8.94 0.72 -10.58
CA TYR A 120 9.98 1.70 -10.28
C TYR A 120 9.87 2.22 -8.84
N PHE A 121 8.68 2.66 -8.43
CA PHE A 121 8.42 3.15 -7.08
C PHE A 121 8.83 2.13 -6.01
N TYR A 122 8.37 0.87 -6.13
CA TYR A 122 8.75 -0.17 -5.17
C TYR A 122 10.22 -0.58 -5.26
N GLY A 123 10.83 -0.50 -6.45
CA GLY A 123 12.27 -0.70 -6.62
C GLY A 123 13.11 0.38 -5.91
N VAL A 124 12.67 1.65 -5.93
CA VAL A 124 13.32 2.72 -5.15
C VAL A 124 13.13 2.48 -3.66
N MET A 125 11.94 2.05 -3.21
CA MET A 125 11.70 1.68 -1.81
C MET A 125 12.62 0.55 -1.33
N ASP A 126 12.89 -0.46 -2.16
CA ASP A 126 13.84 -1.53 -1.83
C ASP A 126 15.29 -1.04 -1.74
N LYS A 127 15.68 -0.08 -2.59
CA LYS A 127 17.00 0.58 -2.49
C LYS A 127 17.13 1.37 -1.19
N ILE A 128 16.09 2.08 -0.77
CA ILE A 128 16.05 2.83 0.49
C ILE A 128 16.28 1.87 1.66
N THR A 129 15.53 0.76 1.73
CA THR A 129 15.70 -0.20 2.83
C THR A 129 17.07 -0.86 2.81
N SER A 130 17.59 -1.23 1.64
CA SER A 130 18.94 -1.79 1.53
C SER A 130 20.00 -0.82 2.09
N LYS A 131 19.79 0.50 1.93
CA LYS A 131 20.67 1.53 2.52
C LYS A 131 20.48 1.65 4.03
N ILE A 132 19.24 1.63 4.52
CA ILE A 132 18.93 1.65 5.96
C ILE A 132 19.58 0.43 6.65
N ASP A 133 19.39 -0.77 6.10
CA ASP A 133 20.01 -2.00 6.60
C ASP A 133 21.54 -1.90 6.57
N GLY A 134 22.09 -1.35 5.49
CA GLY A 134 23.53 -1.11 5.34
C GLY A 134 24.12 -0.17 6.39
N ILE A 135 23.36 0.81 6.88
CA ILE A 135 23.78 1.73 7.96
C ILE A 135 23.96 0.99 9.28
N TYR A 136 23.18 -0.06 9.54
CA TYR A 136 23.28 -0.86 10.77
C TYR A 136 24.35 -1.97 10.71
N LEU A 137 25.04 -2.13 9.58
CA LEU A 137 26.14 -3.09 9.46
C LEU A 137 27.45 -2.52 10.02
N LYS A 138 28.31 -3.41 10.55
CA LYS A 138 29.67 -3.03 11.03
C LYS A 138 30.52 -2.35 9.95
N SER A 139 30.27 -2.63 8.66
CA SER A 139 30.96 -1.94 7.57
C SER A 139 30.73 -0.44 7.57
N PHE A 140 29.57 0.03 8.07
CA PHE A 140 29.26 1.44 8.15
C PHE A 140 30.15 2.17 9.17
N THR A 141 30.46 1.57 10.32
CA THR A 141 31.33 2.24 11.32
C THR A 141 32.78 2.33 10.85
N ASN A 142 33.22 1.40 9.98
CA ASN A 142 34.59 1.30 9.46
C ASN A 142 34.92 2.21 8.26
N ILE A 143 33.95 2.88 7.65
CA ILE A 143 34.20 3.79 6.51
C ILE A 143 34.50 5.22 6.97
N SER A 144 35.09 6.02 6.06
CA SER A 144 35.42 7.43 6.33
C SER A 144 34.18 8.27 6.63
N LEU A 145 34.39 9.42 7.27
CA LEU A 145 33.32 10.39 7.54
C LEU A 145 32.60 10.81 6.26
N GLU A 146 33.35 11.07 5.19
CA GLU A 146 32.84 11.44 3.87
C GLU A 146 32.01 10.30 3.27
N GLY A 147 32.43 9.05 3.46
CA GLY A 147 31.68 7.87 3.04
C GLY A 147 30.36 7.74 3.79
N LYS A 148 30.37 7.92 5.12
CA LYS A 148 29.16 7.90 5.96
C LYS A 148 28.19 8.99 5.52
N GLU A 149 28.68 10.20 5.34
CA GLU A 149 27.87 11.33 4.86
C GLU A 149 27.29 11.06 3.45
N GLY A 150 28.08 10.49 2.54
CA GLY A 150 27.62 10.12 1.19
C GLY A 150 26.49 9.09 1.21
N ILE A 151 26.53 8.11 2.11
CA ILE A 151 25.45 7.13 2.28
C ILE A 151 24.16 7.82 2.76
N ILE A 152 24.27 8.69 3.77
CA ILE A 152 23.11 9.43 4.31
C ILE A 152 22.52 10.37 3.26
N ARG A 153 23.34 11.12 2.53
CA ARG A 153 22.89 11.97 1.41
C ARG A 153 22.14 11.15 0.37
N SER A 154 22.75 10.05 -0.07
CA SER A 154 22.15 9.15 -1.05
C SER A 154 20.83 8.56 -0.57
N LEU A 155 20.67 8.28 0.73
CA LEU A 155 19.40 7.85 1.30
C LEU A 155 18.31 8.92 1.14
N TYR A 156 18.62 10.18 1.45
CA TYR A 156 17.68 11.29 1.26
C TYR A 156 17.33 11.52 -0.21
N ASP A 157 18.29 11.41 -1.13
CA ASP A 157 18.05 11.53 -2.57
C ASP A 157 17.05 10.47 -3.06
N HIS A 158 17.22 9.21 -2.63
CA HIS A 158 16.30 8.13 -2.99
C HIS A 158 14.93 8.30 -2.33
N ALA A 159 14.86 8.83 -1.10
CA ALA A 159 13.58 9.14 -0.46
C ALA A 159 12.81 10.25 -1.19
N GLU A 160 13.52 11.28 -1.68
CA GLU A 160 12.93 12.32 -2.53
C GLU A 160 12.44 11.76 -3.86
N GLU A 161 13.23 10.91 -4.51
CA GLU A 161 12.84 10.21 -5.72
C GLU A 161 11.59 9.33 -5.52
N ALA A 162 11.54 8.56 -4.44
CA ALA A 162 10.39 7.74 -4.09
C ALA A 162 9.15 8.61 -3.87
N LYS A 163 9.28 9.71 -3.13
CA LYS A 163 8.19 10.67 -2.92
C LYS A 163 7.67 11.21 -4.26
N LEU A 164 8.53 11.76 -5.11
CA LEU A 164 8.12 12.37 -6.38
C LEU A 164 7.44 11.34 -7.30
N THR A 165 8.00 10.14 -7.38
CA THR A 165 7.41 9.03 -8.15
C THR A 165 6.03 8.66 -7.61
N GLY A 166 5.91 8.50 -6.28
CA GLY A 166 4.65 8.17 -5.62
C GLY A 166 3.58 9.25 -5.83
N GLU A 167 3.93 10.53 -5.73
CA GLU A 167 3.01 11.64 -5.98
C GLU A 167 2.49 11.65 -7.43
N ASN A 168 3.39 11.44 -8.41
CA ASN A 168 3.02 11.35 -9.82
C ASN A 168 2.12 10.14 -10.10
N LEU A 169 2.44 8.99 -9.49
CA LEU A 169 1.68 7.76 -9.62
C LEU A 169 0.25 7.92 -9.06
N LEU A 170 0.10 8.51 -7.87
CA LEU A 170 -1.19 8.78 -7.25
C LEU A 170 -2.04 9.71 -8.11
N LYS A 171 -1.47 10.80 -8.62
CA LYS A 171 -2.15 11.74 -9.52
C LYS A 171 -2.62 11.06 -10.80
N THR A 172 -1.79 10.18 -11.36
CA THR A 172 -2.11 9.40 -12.56
C THR A 172 -3.24 8.41 -12.30
N MET A 173 -3.19 7.70 -11.17
CA MET A 173 -4.25 6.76 -10.74
C MET A 173 -5.59 7.49 -10.53
N GLU A 174 -5.59 8.65 -9.88
CA GLU A 174 -6.82 9.47 -9.71
C GLU A 174 -7.43 9.90 -11.05
N LYS A 175 -6.60 10.33 -12.00
CA LYS A 175 -7.05 10.75 -13.34
C LYS A 175 -7.63 9.58 -14.13
N ARG A 176 -7.04 8.39 -14.03
CA ARG A 176 -7.44 7.19 -14.77
C ARG A 176 -8.67 6.52 -14.16
N TYR A 177 -8.70 6.38 -12.85
CA TYR A 177 -9.72 5.67 -12.10
C TYR A 177 -10.74 6.60 -11.44
N LYS A 178 -11.27 7.57 -12.19
CA LYS A 178 -12.25 8.54 -11.70
C LYS A 178 -13.45 7.86 -11.02
N ASN A 179 -13.90 6.73 -11.58
CA ASN A 179 -15.04 5.98 -11.07
C ASN A 179 -14.76 5.24 -9.76
N TYR A 180 -13.48 5.06 -9.37
CA TYR A 180 -13.09 4.36 -8.14
C TYR A 180 -13.01 5.30 -6.92
N LYS A 181 -13.28 6.61 -7.11
CA LYS A 181 -13.35 7.62 -6.04
C LYS A 181 -12.07 7.66 -5.18
N LEU A 182 -10.92 7.51 -5.83
CA LEU A 182 -9.60 7.61 -5.18
C LEU A 182 -9.38 9.06 -4.71
N LYS A 183 -8.88 9.23 -3.49
CA LYS A 183 -8.51 10.51 -2.90
C LYS A 183 -7.37 10.32 -1.92
N ARG A 184 -6.33 11.16 -2.03
CA ARG A 184 -5.19 11.14 -1.10
C ARG A 184 -5.63 11.48 0.31
N LYS A 185 -5.04 10.79 1.27
CA LYS A 185 -5.18 11.13 2.69
C LYS A 185 -4.00 12.00 3.08
N ASN A 186 -4.19 13.32 3.08
CA ASN A 186 -3.19 14.23 3.63
C ASN A 186 -3.09 13.99 5.15
N ARG A 187 -2.08 13.23 5.58
CA ARG A 187 -1.71 13.21 7.01
C ARG A 187 -0.95 14.51 7.29
N ALA A 188 -1.61 15.44 7.98
CA ALA A 188 -0.90 16.56 8.57
C ALA A 188 0.04 16.01 9.65
N PHE A 189 1.33 16.35 9.57
CA PHE A 189 2.22 16.17 10.70
C PHE A 189 1.81 17.18 11.78
N GLY A 190 1.42 16.66 12.95
CA GLY A 190 0.85 17.44 14.03
C GLY A 190 -0.64 17.20 14.17
N LEU A 191 -1.02 16.65 15.33
CA LEU A 191 -2.38 16.69 15.85
C LEU A 191 -2.98 18.08 15.60
N PRO A 192 -4.28 18.21 15.23
CA PRO A 192 -4.93 19.51 15.25
C PRO A 192 -4.64 20.16 16.61
N LYS A 193 -4.33 21.46 16.62
CA LYS A 193 -3.83 22.20 17.80
C LYS A 193 -4.61 21.90 19.11
N ALA A 194 -5.89 21.54 18.99
CA ALA A 194 -6.78 21.10 20.06
C ALA A 194 -6.37 19.79 20.79
N GLU A 195 -5.53 18.94 20.19
CA GLU A 195 -5.09 17.66 20.77
C GLU A 195 -3.69 17.72 21.44
N LYS A 196 -2.94 18.81 21.25
CA LYS A 196 -1.71 19.04 22.03
C LYS A 196 -2.01 19.42 23.47
N GLU A 197 -3.08 20.17 23.71
CA GLU A 197 -3.55 20.51 25.07
C GLU A 197 -4.00 19.27 25.87
N THR A 198 -4.47 18.20 25.19
CA THR A 198 -4.90 16.97 25.89
C THR A 198 -3.75 16.03 26.25
N LEU A 199 -2.58 16.13 25.60
CA LEU A 199 -1.42 15.31 25.96
C LEU A 199 -0.75 15.78 27.24
N GLU A 200 -0.62 17.09 27.46
CA GLU A 200 -0.11 17.62 28.73
C GLU A 200 -1.07 17.30 29.89
N GLN A 201 -2.38 17.38 29.65
CA GLN A 201 -3.39 16.97 30.64
C GLN A 201 -3.33 15.46 30.94
N ARG A 202 -3.06 14.61 29.94
CA ARG A 202 -2.87 13.17 30.14
C ARG A 202 -1.56 12.86 30.86
N TYR A 203 -0.49 13.61 30.59
CA TYR A 203 0.78 13.46 31.29
C TYR A 203 0.65 13.88 32.76
N ALA A 204 -0.02 15.01 33.02
CA ALA A 204 -0.30 15.48 34.38
C ALA A 204 -1.20 14.51 35.17
N SER A 205 -2.23 13.93 34.53
CA SER A 205 -3.08 12.95 35.20
C SER A 205 -2.37 11.63 35.47
N PHE A 206 -1.50 11.19 34.55
CA PHE A 206 -0.67 10.00 34.74
C PHE A 206 0.36 10.19 35.86
N GLN A 207 1.02 11.35 35.91
CA GLN A 207 1.99 11.67 36.95
C GLN A 207 1.33 11.80 38.33
N SER A 208 0.16 12.44 38.40
CA SER A 208 -0.64 12.49 39.64
C SER A 208 -1.07 11.09 40.12
N GLN A 209 -1.42 10.18 39.21
CA GLN A 209 -1.73 8.79 39.56
C GLN A 209 -0.50 8.04 40.08
N TYR A 210 0.65 8.23 39.45
CA TYR A 210 1.91 7.63 39.88
C TYR A 210 2.32 8.09 41.28
N ASP A 211 2.25 9.40 41.54
CA ASP A 211 2.58 9.98 42.86
C ASP A 211 1.62 9.50 43.96
N ARG A 212 0.33 9.34 43.62
CA ARG A 212 -0.67 8.79 44.56
C ARG A 212 -0.38 7.35 44.93
N ILE A 213 -0.06 6.50 43.96
CA ILE A 213 0.28 5.09 44.18
C ILE A 213 1.57 4.98 45.01
N ARG A 214 2.57 5.82 44.72
CA ARG A 214 3.81 5.89 45.49
C ARG A 214 3.55 6.27 46.96
N ALA A 215 2.76 7.30 47.21
CA ALA A 215 2.39 7.72 48.56
C ALA A 215 1.60 6.65 49.32
N GLU A 216 0.70 5.93 48.64
CA GLU A 216 -0.04 4.79 49.24
C GLU A 216 0.89 3.62 49.60
N HIS A 217 1.95 3.40 48.83
CA HIS A 217 2.97 2.40 49.14
C HIS A 217 3.89 2.82 50.29
N GLU A 218 4.27 4.10 50.38
CA GLU A 218 5.11 4.62 51.45
C GLU A 218 4.36 4.68 52.80
N MET A 219 3.03 4.89 52.82
CA MET A 219 2.21 4.87 54.05
C MET A 219 1.85 3.46 54.56
N LYS A 220 2.10 2.40 53.77
CA LYS A 220 1.87 1.00 54.16
C LYS A 220 3.14 0.26 54.58
N SER A 221 4.30 0.93 54.50
CA SER A 221 5.58 0.51 55.08
C SER A 221 5.75 1.08 56.48
#